data_AF-A0A7H4MZB8-F1
#
_entry.id   AF-A0A7H4MZB8-F1
#
_cell.length_a   1.000
_cell.length_b   1.000
_cell.length_c   1.000
_cell.angle_alpha   90.00
_cell.angle_beta   90.00
_cell.angle_gamma   90.00
#
_symmetry.space_group_name_H-M   'P 1'
#
loop_
_entity.id
_entity.type
_entity.pdbx_description
1 polymer ?
#
loop_
_entity_poly.entity_id
_entity_poly.type
_entity_poly.pdbx_seq_one_letter_code
_entity_poly.pdbx_strand_id
1 'polypeptide(L)'
;MGAGTAATAEPVLKATRNTRLSYHFTDVSAQFLNDARTRFHDESRVSYALFDINQPLDFTAHPEAGYDLIIAVNVLHDASHVVQSLRRLKRLLKAGGRLLIVEATERNSVFQLASVGFIEGLSGYRDFRRRDEKPMLTRSAWQEVLVQAGFANELAWPPQESSPLRQHLLVARSPGVNRPDKAAVSRYLQQRFGATLPALQIRQRETLFTPLSAPPDAQIAPAESTPSSGGDPALEKQVAELWQTLLSRAVARHHDFFALGGDSLMATRMVAQLNRRGIASASLQDLFTHSTLSDFCAHLQACSLAEENPVPICQGGGDETLFVFHASDGDISAWLPLARALNMPVFGLQAKSPQRFATLDRMIDEYVASIRRQQPHGPYVFGGLVVMALFLRRAPRSAWMPKASRYGWR
;
A
#
# COMPACT_ATOMS: atom_id res chain seq x y z
N MET A 1 -14.63 3.42 -7.73
CA MET A 1 -13.94 2.39 -6.93
C MET A 1 -12.53 2.89 -6.64
N GLY A 2 -11.97 2.53 -5.48
CA GLY A 2 -10.70 3.10 -5.00
C GLY A 2 -10.77 4.62 -4.98
N ALA A 3 -11.87 5.17 -4.47
CA ALA A 3 -12.17 6.58 -4.64
C ALA A 3 -11.30 7.49 -3.74
N GLY A 4 -10.62 6.92 -2.74
CA GLY A 4 -9.61 7.57 -1.92
C GLY A 4 -10.08 8.90 -1.34
N THR A 5 -9.29 9.95 -1.57
CA THR A 5 -9.54 11.33 -1.13
C THR A 5 -10.72 12.02 -1.84
N ALA A 6 -11.45 11.29 -2.69
CA ALA A 6 -12.58 11.78 -3.47
C ALA A 6 -12.23 12.85 -4.52
N ALA A 7 -10.94 13.00 -4.88
CA ALA A 7 -10.47 13.99 -5.85
C ALA A 7 -11.18 13.90 -7.22
N THR A 8 -11.45 12.67 -7.70
CA THR A 8 -12.24 12.46 -8.93
C THR A 8 -13.74 12.44 -8.66
N ALA A 9 -14.16 11.94 -7.49
CA ALA A 9 -15.58 11.79 -7.20
C ALA A 9 -16.29 13.14 -7.11
N GLU A 10 -15.71 14.15 -6.47
CA GLU A 10 -16.32 15.49 -6.33
C GLU A 10 -16.69 16.15 -7.66
N PRO A 11 -15.77 16.33 -8.64
CA PRO A 11 -16.13 16.92 -9.93
C PRO A 11 -17.15 16.08 -10.70
N VAL A 12 -17.10 14.75 -10.59
CA VAL A 12 -18.10 13.84 -11.21
C VAL A 12 -19.47 14.04 -10.57
N LEU A 13 -19.56 14.12 -9.25
CA LEU A 13 -20.82 14.35 -8.53
C LEU A 13 -21.44 15.68 -8.95
N LYS A 14 -20.61 16.73 -9.06
CA LYS A 14 -21.04 18.06 -9.54
C LYS A 14 -21.53 18.03 -10.99
N ALA A 15 -20.78 17.41 -11.89
CA ALA A 15 -21.12 17.34 -13.31
C ALA A 15 -22.38 16.50 -13.60
N THR A 16 -22.66 15.52 -12.75
CA THR A 16 -23.78 14.58 -12.93
C THR A 16 -25.00 14.91 -12.07
N ARG A 17 -25.00 16.02 -11.33
CA ARG A 17 -26.03 16.37 -10.33
C ARG A 17 -27.47 16.22 -10.83
N ASN A 18 -27.73 16.60 -12.08
CA ASN A 18 -29.07 16.62 -12.67
C ASN A 18 -29.45 15.33 -13.42
N THR A 19 -28.47 14.48 -13.75
CA THR A 19 -28.69 13.26 -14.57
C THR A 19 -28.49 11.97 -13.77
N ARG A 20 -27.84 12.06 -12.60
CA ARG A 20 -27.51 10.91 -11.77
C ARG A 20 -28.71 10.40 -10.96
N LEU A 21 -29.01 9.12 -11.12
CA LEU A 21 -29.97 8.42 -10.27
C LEU A 21 -29.35 8.03 -8.92
N SER A 22 -28.15 7.46 -8.94
CA SER A 22 -27.40 7.08 -7.75
C SER A 22 -25.88 7.10 -8.00
N TYR A 23 -25.09 7.27 -6.94
CA TYR A 23 -23.63 7.11 -6.96
C TYR A 23 -23.22 6.16 -5.84
N HIS A 24 -22.35 5.20 -6.14
CA HIS A 24 -21.79 4.33 -5.12
C HIS A 24 -20.30 4.64 -4.94
N PHE A 25 -19.97 5.33 -3.86
CA PHE A 25 -18.60 5.62 -3.45
C PHE A 25 -18.02 4.39 -2.76
N THR A 26 -16.91 3.86 -3.27
CA THR A 26 -16.29 2.66 -2.71
C THR A 26 -14.79 2.77 -2.60
N ASP A 27 -14.26 2.19 -1.52
CA ASP A 27 -12.84 2.16 -1.18
C ASP A 27 -12.51 0.94 -0.30
N VAL A 28 -11.24 0.57 -0.18
CA VAL A 28 -10.79 -0.47 0.76
C VAL A 28 -10.62 0.07 2.19
N SER A 29 -10.43 1.38 2.32
CA SER A 29 -10.23 2.05 3.60
C SER A 29 -11.52 2.61 4.18
N ALA A 30 -11.87 2.18 5.38
CA ALA A 30 -12.99 2.75 6.12
C ALA A 30 -12.78 4.25 6.44
N GLN A 31 -11.53 4.70 6.55
CA GLN A 31 -11.22 6.11 6.80
C GLN A 31 -11.65 6.99 5.63
N PHE A 32 -11.29 6.61 4.39
CA PHE A 32 -11.70 7.36 3.20
C PHE A 32 -13.22 7.39 3.03
N LEU A 33 -13.92 6.33 3.43
CA LEU A 33 -15.38 6.34 3.44
C LEU A 33 -15.95 7.34 4.46
N ASN A 34 -15.35 7.43 5.65
CA ASN A 34 -15.80 8.39 6.67
C ASN A 34 -15.55 9.83 6.22
N ASP A 35 -14.36 10.12 5.68
CA ASP A 35 -14.02 11.44 5.15
C ASP A 35 -14.96 11.84 4.01
N ALA A 36 -15.28 10.90 3.11
CA ALA A 36 -16.23 11.13 2.03
C ALA A 36 -17.66 11.37 2.53
N ARG A 37 -18.11 10.67 3.58
CA ARG A 37 -19.43 10.91 4.20
C ARG A 37 -19.53 12.32 4.78
N THR A 38 -18.48 12.80 5.44
CA THR A 38 -18.44 14.18 5.96
C THR A 38 -18.47 15.18 4.80
N ARG A 39 -17.67 14.94 3.75
CA ARG A 39 -17.56 15.84 2.60
C ARG A 39 -18.85 15.94 1.78
N PHE A 40 -19.54 14.82 1.56
CA PHE A 40 -20.74 14.76 0.72
C PHE A 40 -22.01 14.47 1.54
N HIS A 41 -22.08 15.00 2.77
CA HIS A 41 -23.22 14.80 3.67
C HIS A 41 -24.56 15.27 3.08
N ASP A 42 -24.54 16.31 2.23
CA ASP A 42 -25.73 16.86 1.55
C ASP A 42 -26.15 16.08 0.30
N GLU A 43 -25.35 15.10 -0.14
CA GLU A 43 -25.61 14.33 -1.36
C GLU A 43 -26.38 13.04 -1.07
N SER A 44 -27.72 13.15 -0.91
CA SER A 44 -28.61 12.03 -0.57
C SER A 44 -28.59 10.86 -1.55
N ARG A 45 -28.10 11.07 -2.78
CA ARG A 45 -27.98 10.05 -3.84
C ARG A 45 -26.62 9.34 -3.82
N VAL A 46 -25.79 9.54 -2.80
CA VAL A 46 -24.48 8.89 -2.65
C VAL A 46 -24.55 7.83 -1.55
N SER A 47 -24.24 6.58 -1.91
CA SER A 47 -24.05 5.49 -0.96
C SER A 47 -22.56 5.15 -0.81
N TYR A 48 -22.19 4.53 0.30
CA TYR A 48 -20.80 4.25 0.66
C TYR A 48 -20.66 2.78 1.06
N ALA A 49 -19.70 2.08 0.47
CA ALA A 49 -19.40 0.69 0.82
C ALA A 49 -17.90 0.39 0.71
N LEU A 50 -17.45 -0.56 1.53
CA LEU A 50 -16.12 -1.15 1.35
C LEU A 50 -16.11 -1.99 0.08
N PHE A 51 -15.04 -1.88 -0.70
CA PHE A 51 -14.87 -2.68 -1.91
C PHE A 51 -13.39 -2.96 -2.18
N ASP A 52 -13.01 -4.23 -2.08
CA ASP A 52 -11.69 -4.72 -2.46
C ASP A 52 -11.79 -5.47 -3.79
N ILE A 53 -11.07 -5.00 -4.80
CA ILE A 53 -11.02 -5.60 -6.14
C ILE A 53 -10.42 -7.02 -6.14
N ASN A 54 -9.63 -7.34 -5.11
CA ASN A 54 -8.95 -8.62 -4.97
C ASN A 54 -9.84 -9.68 -4.32
N GLN A 55 -10.90 -9.28 -3.62
CA GLN A 55 -11.83 -10.19 -2.97
C GLN A 55 -12.92 -10.70 -3.93
N PRO A 56 -13.55 -11.85 -3.64
CA PRO A 56 -14.74 -12.29 -4.34
C PRO A 56 -15.89 -11.26 -4.24
N LEU A 57 -16.68 -11.12 -5.30
CA LEU A 57 -17.81 -10.21 -5.33
C LEU A 57 -18.95 -10.68 -4.42
N ASP A 58 -19.34 -9.81 -3.49
CA ASP A 58 -20.65 -9.87 -2.85
C ASP A 58 -21.69 -9.15 -3.72
N PHE A 59 -22.46 -9.91 -4.49
CA PHE A 59 -23.51 -9.37 -5.35
C PHE A 59 -24.64 -8.67 -4.58
N THR A 60 -24.77 -8.89 -3.27
CA THR A 60 -25.80 -8.24 -2.44
C THR A 60 -25.41 -6.81 -2.04
N ALA A 61 -24.11 -6.49 -2.04
CA ALA A 61 -23.59 -5.15 -1.78
C ALA A 61 -23.72 -4.19 -2.99
N HIS A 62 -24.25 -4.67 -4.12
CA HIS A 62 -24.35 -3.92 -5.37
C HIS A 62 -25.78 -3.89 -5.91
N PRO A 63 -26.15 -2.87 -6.72
CA PRO A 63 -27.44 -2.82 -7.38
C PRO A 63 -27.68 -4.08 -8.23
N GLU A 64 -28.88 -4.66 -8.10
CA GLU A 64 -29.27 -5.87 -8.84
C GLU A 64 -29.22 -5.66 -10.36
N ALA A 65 -29.68 -4.49 -10.82
CA ALA A 65 -29.62 -4.10 -12.22
C ALA A 65 -28.19 -3.87 -12.74
N GLY A 66 -27.21 -3.72 -11.84
CA GLY A 66 -25.84 -3.32 -12.17
C GLY A 66 -25.65 -1.84 -12.48
N TYR A 67 -24.41 -1.47 -12.77
CA TYR A 67 -23.98 -0.10 -13.01
C TYR A 67 -23.97 0.23 -14.51
N ASP A 68 -24.36 1.46 -14.84
CA ASP A 68 -24.20 2.02 -16.19
C ASP A 68 -22.75 2.44 -16.45
N LEU A 69 -22.06 2.92 -15.40
CA LEU A 69 -20.69 3.40 -15.42
C LEU A 69 -19.95 2.95 -14.15
N ILE A 70 -18.77 2.37 -14.31
CA ILE A 70 -17.79 2.18 -13.23
C ILE A 70 -16.61 3.11 -13.51
N ILE A 71 -16.20 3.86 -12.49
CA ILE A 71 -15.04 4.77 -12.53
C ILE A 71 -13.96 4.18 -11.63
N ALA A 72 -12.79 3.92 -12.22
CA ALA A 72 -11.59 3.45 -11.55
C ALA A 72 -10.45 4.40 -11.86
N VAL A 73 -9.93 5.11 -10.86
CA VAL A 73 -8.84 6.05 -11.04
C VAL A 73 -7.70 5.62 -10.14
N ASN A 74 -6.55 5.32 -10.73
CA ASN A 74 -5.31 4.94 -10.05
C ASN A 74 -5.55 3.86 -8.97
N VAL A 75 -6.12 2.73 -9.37
CA VAL A 75 -6.50 1.64 -8.45
C VAL A 75 -6.37 0.25 -9.08
N LEU A 76 -6.49 0.14 -10.41
CA LEU A 76 -6.51 -1.16 -11.06
C LEU A 76 -5.11 -1.78 -11.16
N HIS A 77 -4.07 -0.97 -10.99
CA HIS A 77 -2.71 -1.48 -10.87
C HIS A 77 -2.49 -2.36 -9.63
N ASP A 78 -3.25 -2.16 -8.55
CA ASP A 78 -3.24 -2.99 -7.33
C ASP A 78 -4.01 -4.31 -7.46
N ALA A 79 -4.62 -4.55 -8.62
CA ALA A 79 -5.23 -5.83 -8.89
C ALA A 79 -4.17 -6.94 -8.81
N SER A 80 -4.41 -7.94 -7.98
CA SER A 80 -3.61 -9.17 -7.93
C SER A 80 -3.65 -9.92 -9.26
N HIS A 81 -4.73 -9.86 -10.02
CA HIS A 81 -4.78 -10.38 -11.38
C HIS A 81 -5.66 -9.51 -12.27
N VAL A 82 -5.06 -8.63 -13.07
CA VAL A 82 -5.77 -7.56 -13.78
C VAL A 82 -6.91 -8.05 -14.67
N VAL A 83 -6.68 -9.10 -15.47
CA VAL A 83 -7.73 -9.66 -16.36
C VAL A 83 -8.90 -10.27 -15.56
N GLN A 84 -8.61 -10.98 -14.46
CA GLN A 84 -9.65 -11.59 -13.61
C GLN A 84 -10.44 -10.52 -12.87
N SER A 85 -9.76 -9.51 -12.32
CA SER A 85 -10.38 -8.35 -11.69
C SER A 85 -11.27 -7.59 -12.66
N LEU A 86 -10.83 -7.37 -13.90
CA LEU A 86 -11.66 -6.76 -14.95
C LEU A 86 -12.88 -7.62 -15.29
N ARG A 87 -12.75 -8.96 -15.38
CA ARG A 87 -13.90 -9.87 -15.58
C ARG A 87 -14.90 -9.78 -14.43
N ARG A 88 -14.43 -9.65 -13.19
CA ARG A 88 -15.30 -9.40 -12.02
C ARG A 88 -16.05 -8.08 -12.17
N LEU A 89 -15.34 -6.98 -12.43
CA LEU A 89 -15.96 -5.67 -12.64
C LEU A 89 -16.98 -5.68 -13.79
N LYS A 90 -16.70 -6.43 -14.86
CA LYS A 90 -17.62 -6.62 -15.98
C LYS A 90 -18.98 -7.18 -15.52
N ARG A 91 -18.99 -8.10 -14.54
CA ARG A 91 -20.21 -8.68 -13.94
C ARG A 91 -21.00 -7.68 -13.11
N LEU A 92 -20.41 -6.54 -12.74
CA LEU A 92 -21.12 -5.46 -12.07
C LEU A 92 -21.78 -4.48 -13.06
N LEU A 93 -21.37 -4.48 -14.33
CA LEU A 93 -21.91 -3.61 -15.37
C LEU A 93 -23.15 -4.17 -16.05
N LYS A 94 -24.06 -3.27 -16.40
CA LYS A 94 -25.16 -3.52 -17.35
C LYS A 94 -24.62 -3.89 -18.73
N ALA A 95 -25.47 -4.50 -19.56
CA ALA A 95 -25.18 -4.65 -20.98
C ALA A 95 -25.01 -3.26 -21.63
N GLY A 96 -23.88 -3.05 -22.32
CA GLY A 96 -23.53 -1.74 -22.87
C GLY A 96 -22.99 -0.72 -21.86
N GLY A 97 -22.90 -1.09 -20.57
CA GLY A 97 -22.28 -0.26 -19.54
C GLY A 97 -20.79 -0.02 -19.79
N ARG A 98 -20.24 1.05 -19.20
CA ARG A 98 -18.86 1.49 -19.44
C ARG A 98 -17.99 1.36 -18.20
N LEU A 99 -16.74 1.00 -18.42
CA LEU A 99 -15.65 1.12 -17.47
C LEU A 99 -14.77 2.30 -17.90
N LEU A 100 -14.63 3.28 -17.03
CA LEU A 100 -13.73 4.42 -17.20
C LEU A 100 -12.53 4.21 -16.30
N ILE A 101 -11.35 4.19 -16.89
CA ILE A 101 -10.07 4.00 -16.22
C ILE A 101 -9.24 5.25 -16.41
N VAL A 102 -8.73 5.83 -15.34
CA VAL A 102 -7.60 6.77 -15.41
C VAL A 102 -6.45 6.10 -14.69
N GLU A 103 -5.36 5.84 -15.39
CA GLU A 103 -4.21 5.13 -14.84
C GLU A 103 -2.91 5.72 -15.35
N ALA A 104 -1.90 5.65 -14.51
CA ALA A 104 -0.54 5.86 -14.97
C ALA A 104 -0.16 4.72 -15.92
N THR A 105 0.58 5.06 -16.97
CA THR A 105 0.89 4.13 -18.08
C THR A 105 2.37 4.07 -18.42
N GLU A 106 3.17 4.84 -17.69
CA GLU A 106 4.61 4.81 -17.80
C GLU A 106 5.16 3.70 -16.89
N ARG A 107 5.60 2.60 -17.51
CA ARG A 107 6.04 1.41 -16.76
C ARG A 107 7.36 1.57 -15.99
N ASN A 108 8.14 2.60 -16.32
CA ASN A 108 9.44 2.89 -15.69
C ASN A 108 9.41 4.22 -14.91
N SER A 109 8.24 4.68 -14.47
CA SER A 109 8.14 5.93 -13.73
C SER A 109 8.80 5.79 -12.37
N VAL A 110 10.03 6.30 -12.26
CA VAL A 110 10.77 6.40 -10.99
C VAL A 110 9.96 7.18 -9.96
N PHE A 111 9.22 8.22 -10.39
CA PHE A 111 8.35 9.02 -9.53
C PHE A 111 7.19 8.21 -8.93
N GLN A 112 6.60 7.30 -9.70
CA GLN A 112 5.48 6.48 -9.24
C GLN A 112 5.95 5.33 -8.34
N LEU A 113 7.09 4.71 -8.65
CA LEU A 113 7.72 3.72 -7.76
C LEU A 113 8.12 4.34 -6.43
N ALA A 114 8.64 5.58 -6.45
CA ALA A 114 9.05 6.31 -5.25
C ALA A 114 7.89 6.92 -4.43
N SER A 115 6.65 6.90 -4.91
CA SER A 115 5.48 7.48 -4.23
C SER A 115 4.37 6.45 -3.99
N VAL A 116 3.70 6.01 -5.05
CA VAL A 116 2.60 5.02 -5.00
C VAL A 116 3.15 3.62 -4.67
N GLY A 117 4.27 3.24 -5.28
CA GLY A 117 5.03 2.02 -4.96
C GLY A 117 5.38 1.87 -3.49
N PHE A 118 5.72 3.00 -2.88
CA PHE A 118 6.14 3.12 -1.49
C PHE A 118 4.96 3.09 -0.50
N ILE A 119 3.78 3.61 -0.88
CA ILE A 119 2.59 3.68 0.00
C ILE A 119 1.74 2.41 -0.10
N GLU A 120 1.57 1.86 -1.30
CA GLU A 120 0.59 0.79 -1.57
C GLU A 120 1.24 -0.60 -1.70
N GLY A 121 2.57 -0.68 -1.81
CA GLY A 121 3.27 -1.95 -1.97
C GLY A 121 2.91 -2.57 -3.33
N LEU A 122 3.46 -2.01 -4.40
CA LEU A 122 3.21 -2.45 -5.79
C LEU A 122 3.90 -3.80 -6.10
N SER A 123 3.54 -4.86 -5.39
CA SER A 123 4.08 -6.22 -5.53
C SER A 123 3.02 -7.32 -5.44
N GLY A 124 1.77 -6.98 -5.10
CA GLY A 124 0.66 -7.93 -4.91
C GLY A 124 0.16 -8.63 -6.20
N TYR A 125 0.69 -8.28 -7.37
CA TYR A 125 0.28 -8.85 -8.65
C TYR A 125 0.82 -10.28 -8.83
N ARG A 126 -0.07 -11.14 -9.32
CA ARG A 126 0.11 -12.58 -9.50
C ARG A 126 0.05 -13.01 -10.96
N ASP A 127 -0.11 -12.06 -11.88
CA ASP A 127 -0.27 -12.26 -13.33
C ASP A 127 1.04 -12.02 -14.12
N PHE A 128 0.93 -11.75 -15.43
CA PHE A 128 2.07 -11.59 -16.34
C PHE A 128 3.04 -10.47 -15.92
N ARG A 129 2.61 -9.50 -15.11
CA ARG A 129 3.45 -8.43 -14.58
C ARG A 129 4.56 -8.92 -13.64
N ARG A 130 4.45 -10.15 -13.11
CA ARG A 130 5.54 -10.80 -12.36
C ARG A 130 6.80 -11.04 -13.17
N ARG A 131 6.70 -11.09 -14.50
CA ARG A 131 7.85 -11.38 -15.37
C ARG A 131 8.86 -10.25 -15.43
N ASP A 132 8.40 -9.01 -15.31
CA ASP A 132 9.23 -7.82 -15.41
C ASP A 132 9.08 -6.88 -14.21
N GLU A 133 8.41 -7.36 -13.16
CA GLU A 133 8.21 -6.70 -11.86
C GLU A 133 7.65 -5.27 -11.98
N LYS A 134 6.78 -5.07 -12.97
CA LYS A 134 6.21 -3.75 -13.29
C LYS A 134 4.70 -3.74 -13.08
N PRO A 135 4.20 -3.04 -12.06
CA PRO A 135 2.77 -3.00 -11.72
C PRO A 135 1.94 -2.28 -12.78
N MET A 136 2.52 -1.25 -13.41
CA MET A 136 1.87 -0.43 -14.43
C MET A 136 1.88 -1.13 -15.79
N LEU A 137 0.81 -0.89 -16.55
CA LEU A 137 0.67 -1.33 -17.92
C LEU A 137 0.84 -0.13 -18.87
N THR A 138 1.40 -0.37 -20.05
CA THR A 138 1.33 0.62 -21.13
C THR A 138 -0.12 0.80 -21.59
N ARG A 139 -0.38 1.85 -22.37
CA ARG A 139 -1.69 2.09 -22.99
C ARG A 139 -2.12 0.88 -23.85
N SER A 140 -1.24 0.38 -24.70
CA SER A 140 -1.47 -0.82 -25.51
C SER A 140 -1.79 -2.06 -24.66
N ALA A 141 -0.99 -2.32 -23.62
CA ALA A 141 -1.21 -3.45 -22.72
C ALA A 141 -2.56 -3.34 -21.98
N TRP A 142 -2.98 -2.13 -21.58
CA TRP A 142 -4.31 -1.90 -21.03
C TRP A 142 -5.43 -2.28 -22.01
N GLN A 143 -5.32 -1.87 -23.27
CA GLN A 143 -6.29 -2.20 -24.31
C GLN A 143 -6.37 -3.72 -24.58
N GLU A 144 -5.24 -4.42 -24.50
CA GLU A 144 -5.18 -5.88 -24.62
C GLU A 144 -5.86 -6.59 -23.45
N VAL A 145 -5.55 -6.21 -22.20
CA VAL A 145 -6.18 -6.86 -21.02
C VAL A 145 -7.67 -6.58 -20.93
N LEU A 146 -8.12 -5.42 -21.42
CA LEU A 146 -9.54 -5.10 -21.55
C LEU A 146 -10.25 -6.05 -22.52
N VAL A 147 -9.66 -6.29 -23.70
CA VAL A 147 -10.18 -7.24 -24.69
C VAL A 147 -10.17 -8.67 -24.13
N GLN A 148 -9.09 -9.10 -23.47
CA GLN A 148 -8.99 -10.41 -22.84
C GLN A 148 -10.02 -10.61 -21.70
N ALA A 149 -10.41 -9.53 -21.03
CA ALA A 149 -11.48 -9.51 -20.05
C ALA A 149 -12.89 -9.43 -20.67
N GLY A 150 -12.97 -9.33 -22.00
CA GLY A 150 -14.22 -9.32 -22.76
C GLY A 150 -14.85 -7.94 -22.92
N PHE A 151 -14.09 -6.85 -22.71
CA PHE A 151 -14.54 -5.49 -23.03
C PHE A 151 -14.24 -5.12 -24.49
N ALA A 152 -14.98 -4.14 -25.01
CA ALA A 152 -14.67 -3.47 -26.26
C ALA A 152 -14.05 -2.10 -25.95
N ASN A 153 -12.86 -1.83 -26.48
CA ASN A 153 -12.21 -0.52 -26.34
C ASN A 153 -13.01 0.54 -27.10
N GLU A 154 -13.39 1.63 -26.42
CA GLU A 154 -14.10 2.78 -27.04
C GLU A 154 -13.21 4.02 -27.14
N LEU A 155 -12.41 4.30 -26.11
CA LEU A 155 -11.55 5.48 -26.05
C LEU A 155 -10.22 5.15 -25.38
N ALA A 156 -9.14 5.75 -25.89
CA ALA A 156 -7.87 5.90 -25.19
C ALA A 156 -7.35 7.32 -25.46
N TRP A 157 -7.20 8.12 -24.41
CA TRP A 157 -6.75 9.51 -24.51
C TRP A 157 -5.62 9.81 -23.50
N PRO A 158 -4.53 10.47 -23.92
CA PRO A 158 -4.18 10.81 -25.30
C PRO A 158 -4.07 9.57 -26.23
N PRO A 159 -4.19 9.73 -27.55
CA PRO A 159 -4.13 8.59 -28.48
C PRO A 159 -2.72 8.03 -28.66
N GLN A 160 -1.68 8.78 -28.31
CA GLN A 160 -0.29 8.35 -28.40
C GLN A 160 0.03 7.31 -27.31
N GLU A 161 1.01 6.45 -27.54
CA GLU A 161 1.43 5.45 -26.56
C GLU A 161 2.13 6.08 -25.34
N SER A 162 2.93 7.13 -25.60
CA SER A 162 3.54 7.95 -24.57
C SER A 162 2.75 9.25 -24.44
N SER A 163 2.35 9.56 -23.21
CA SER A 163 1.62 10.78 -22.86
C SER A 163 2.51 11.68 -22.00
N PRO A 164 2.58 13.00 -22.27
CA PRO A 164 3.27 13.95 -21.39
C PRO A 164 2.70 13.94 -19.97
N LEU A 165 1.42 13.58 -19.82
CA LEU A 165 0.74 13.44 -18.54
C LEU A 165 1.14 12.15 -17.81
N ARG A 166 1.88 11.24 -18.48
CA ARG A 166 2.31 9.91 -18.03
C ARG A 166 1.14 8.98 -17.64
N GLN A 167 -0.08 9.39 -17.99
CA GLN A 167 -1.33 8.72 -17.68
C GLN A 167 -2.26 8.74 -18.90
N HIS A 168 -3.21 7.83 -18.89
CA HIS A 168 -4.25 7.73 -19.91
C HIS A 168 -5.64 7.61 -19.28
N LEU A 169 -6.61 8.23 -19.94
CA LEU A 169 -8.02 7.95 -19.81
C LEU A 169 -8.40 6.86 -20.81
N LEU A 170 -8.92 5.74 -20.32
CA LEU A 170 -9.42 4.64 -21.13
C LEU A 170 -10.91 4.47 -20.86
N VAL A 171 -11.70 4.29 -21.92
CA VAL A 171 -13.12 3.93 -21.80
C VAL A 171 -13.34 2.63 -22.55
N ALA A 172 -13.92 1.67 -21.84
CA ALA A 172 -14.21 0.35 -22.37
C ALA A 172 -15.68 0.00 -22.15
N ARG A 173 -16.36 -0.43 -23.21
CA ARG A 173 -17.75 -0.88 -23.16
C ARG A 173 -17.81 -2.36 -22.80
N SER A 174 -18.81 -2.74 -22.02
CA SER A 174 -19.13 -4.12 -21.69
C SER A 174 -20.15 -4.69 -22.68
N PRO A 175 -19.72 -5.45 -23.73
CA PRO A 175 -20.65 -6.06 -24.67
C PRO A 175 -21.38 -7.24 -24.02
N GLY A 176 -22.65 -7.39 -24.39
CA GLY A 176 -23.48 -8.53 -23.98
C GLY A 176 -24.02 -8.45 -22.55
N VAL A 177 -24.72 -9.50 -22.16
CA VAL A 177 -25.32 -9.65 -20.83
C VAL A 177 -24.27 -10.25 -19.87
N ASN A 178 -23.92 -9.51 -18.82
CA ASN A 178 -22.88 -9.92 -17.85
C ASN A 178 -23.44 -10.51 -16.56
N ARG A 179 -24.77 -10.44 -16.39
CA ARG A 179 -25.47 -10.90 -15.20
C ARG A 179 -26.61 -11.83 -15.61
N PRO A 180 -26.79 -12.96 -14.91
CA PRO A 180 -27.96 -13.80 -15.12
C PRO A 180 -29.23 -13.03 -14.72
N ASP A 181 -30.25 -13.09 -15.56
CA ASP A 181 -31.58 -12.60 -15.21
C ASP A 181 -32.22 -13.59 -14.22
N LYS A 182 -32.05 -13.32 -12.92
CA LYS A 182 -32.59 -14.16 -11.85
C LYS A 182 -34.10 -14.28 -11.91
N ALA A 183 -34.81 -13.24 -12.36
CA ALA A 183 -36.26 -13.26 -12.50
C ALA A 183 -36.69 -14.15 -13.67
N ALA A 184 -35.97 -14.12 -14.80
CA ALA A 184 -36.19 -15.06 -15.89
C ALA A 184 -35.90 -16.50 -15.47
N VAL A 185 -34.81 -16.76 -14.73
CA VAL A 185 -34.52 -18.10 -14.20
C VAL A 185 -35.63 -18.56 -13.26
N SER A 186 -36.09 -17.69 -12.35
CA SER A 186 -37.20 -18.00 -11.43
C SER A 186 -38.48 -18.35 -12.19
N ARG A 187 -38.87 -17.53 -13.17
CA ARG A 187 -40.04 -17.78 -14.02
C ARG A 187 -39.92 -19.09 -14.79
N TYR A 188 -38.75 -19.38 -15.37
CA TYR A 188 -38.52 -20.62 -16.10
C TYR A 188 -38.66 -21.85 -15.20
N LEU A 189 -38.08 -21.83 -14.00
CA LEU A 189 -38.17 -22.93 -13.05
C LEU A 189 -39.63 -23.15 -12.60
N GLN A 190 -40.35 -22.07 -12.31
CA GLN A 190 -41.78 -22.13 -11.98
C GLN A 190 -42.63 -22.71 -13.12
N GLN A 191 -42.38 -22.29 -14.37
CA GLN A 191 -43.08 -22.82 -15.54
C GLN A 191 -42.79 -24.30 -15.77
N ARG A 192 -41.55 -24.75 -15.56
CA ARG A 192 -41.13 -26.13 -15.85
C ARG A 192 -41.59 -27.13 -14.81
N PHE A 193 -41.61 -26.74 -13.54
CA PHE A 193 -41.82 -27.67 -12.40
C PHE A 193 -43.04 -27.32 -11.54
N GLY A 194 -43.64 -26.14 -11.71
CA GLY A 194 -44.89 -25.76 -11.04
C GLY A 194 -44.84 -25.90 -9.51
N ALA A 195 -45.89 -26.48 -8.93
CA ALA A 195 -46.04 -26.67 -7.49
C ALA A 195 -45.10 -27.74 -6.87
N THR A 196 -44.35 -28.49 -7.70
CA THR A 196 -43.40 -29.50 -7.18
C THR A 196 -42.11 -28.89 -6.63
N LEU A 197 -41.85 -27.61 -6.91
CA LEU A 197 -40.71 -26.89 -6.37
C LEU A 197 -41.03 -26.32 -4.99
N PRO A 198 -40.15 -26.51 -3.98
CA PRO A 198 -40.22 -25.73 -2.76
C PRO A 198 -39.96 -24.25 -3.05
N ALA A 199 -40.26 -23.36 -2.10
CA ALA A 199 -39.95 -21.94 -2.22
C ALA A 199 -38.45 -21.73 -2.53
N LEU A 200 -38.14 -21.31 -3.74
CA LEU A 200 -36.76 -21.14 -4.21
C LEU A 200 -36.24 -19.73 -3.94
N GLN A 201 -35.03 -19.64 -3.39
CA GLN A 201 -34.25 -18.40 -3.36
C GLN A 201 -33.07 -18.49 -4.32
N ILE A 202 -33.12 -17.71 -5.40
CA ILE A 202 -32.01 -17.66 -6.37
C ILE A 202 -30.99 -16.62 -5.90
N ARG A 203 -29.77 -17.07 -5.62
CA ARG A 203 -28.65 -16.22 -5.23
C ARG A 203 -27.51 -16.35 -6.22
N GLN A 204 -26.99 -15.23 -6.70
CA GLN A 204 -25.76 -15.19 -7.47
C GLN A 204 -24.57 -15.13 -6.51
N ARG A 205 -23.59 -16.02 -6.67
CA ARG A 205 -22.33 -15.99 -5.92
C ARG A 205 -21.15 -16.11 -6.87
N GLU A 206 -20.00 -15.57 -6.48
CA GLU A 206 -18.74 -15.86 -7.18
C GLU A 206 -18.17 -17.20 -6.74
N THR A 207 -18.24 -17.50 -5.44
CA THR A 207 -17.81 -18.76 -4.85
C THR A 207 -19.02 -19.47 -4.24
N LEU A 208 -19.24 -20.73 -4.63
CA LEU A 208 -20.37 -21.55 -4.14
C LEU A 208 -20.09 -22.10 -2.74
N PHE A 209 -18.84 -22.45 -2.49
CA PHE A 209 -18.35 -22.93 -1.21
C PHE A 209 -17.28 -21.95 -0.75
N THR A 210 -17.28 -21.61 0.53
CA THR A 210 -15.98 -21.36 1.18
C THR A 210 -15.16 -22.62 0.88
N PRO A 211 -13.92 -22.54 0.38
CA PRO A 211 -13.06 -23.70 0.47
C PRO A 211 -13.25 -24.25 1.89
N LEU A 212 -13.54 -25.55 2.04
CA LEU A 212 -13.07 -26.22 3.25
C LEU A 212 -11.64 -25.74 3.32
N SER A 213 -11.29 -24.91 4.30
CA SER A 213 -9.91 -24.54 4.49
C SER A 213 -9.17 -25.85 4.34
N ALA A 214 -8.30 -25.96 3.34
CA ALA A 214 -7.31 -27.02 3.39
C ALA A 214 -6.78 -26.90 4.83
N PRO A 215 -6.78 -27.98 5.64
CA PRO A 215 -6.04 -27.94 6.88
C PRO A 215 -4.69 -27.36 6.47
N PRO A 216 -4.26 -26.23 7.05
CA PRO A 216 -3.26 -25.33 6.48
C PRO A 216 -2.15 -26.14 5.83
N ASP A 217 -2.21 -26.29 4.50
CA ASP A 217 -1.39 -27.27 3.81
C ASP A 217 0.02 -26.71 3.82
N ALA A 218 0.90 -27.51 4.42
CA ALA A 218 2.18 -27.13 4.97
C ALA A 218 2.07 -26.07 6.09
N GLN A 219 1.75 -26.55 7.29
CA GLN A 219 2.77 -26.41 8.35
C GLN A 219 4.11 -26.76 7.71
N ILE A 220 4.84 -25.75 7.24
CA ILE A 220 6.27 -25.74 7.42
C ILE A 220 6.37 -25.98 8.92
N ALA A 221 6.72 -27.21 9.31
CA ALA A 221 7.04 -27.51 10.68
C ALA A 221 7.87 -26.33 11.16
N PRO A 222 7.46 -25.61 12.23
CA PRO A 222 8.30 -24.56 12.76
C PRO A 222 9.64 -25.24 12.94
N ALA A 223 10.64 -24.80 12.19
CA ALA A 223 12.01 -25.23 12.41
C ALA A 223 12.18 -25.03 13.91
N GLU A 224 12.44 -26.12 14.65
CA GLU A 224 12.56 -26.08 16.09
C GLU A 224 13.45 -24.89 16.42
N SER A 225 12.82 -23.80 16.85
CA SER A 225 13.49 -22.55 17.11
C SER A 225 14.23 -22.83 18.40
N THR A 226 15.49 -23.23 18.25
CA THR A 226 16.48 -23.22 19.31
C THR A 226 16.30 -21.90 20.08
N PRO A 227 16.11 -21.95 21.40
CA PRO A 227 15.74 -20.78 22.18
C PRO A 227 16.82 -19.70 22.02
N SER A 228 16.52 -18.69 21.21
CA SER A 228 17.40 -17.54 21.03
C SER A 228 17.31 -16.66 22.27
N SER A 229 18.45 -16.30 22.80
CA SER A 229 18.60 -15.48 23.99
C SER A 229 18.05 -14.06 23.78
N GLY A 230 16.84 -13.83 24.29
CA GLY A 230 16.34 -12.59 24.92
C GLY A 230 16.38 -11.28 24.12
N GLY A 231 15.20 -10.74 23.80
CA GLY A 231 15.08 -9.32 23.42
C GLY A 231 15.33 -8.40 24.62
N ASP A 232 15.45 -7.10 24.37
CA ASP A 232 15.59 -6.06 25.41
C ASP A 232 14.46 -6.20 26.46
N PRO A 233 14.79 -6.44 27.75
CA PRO A 233 13.80 -6.60 28.81
C PRO A 233 12.83 -5.41 28.95
N ALA A 234 13.27 -4.21 28.59
CA ALA A 234 12.43 -3.01 28.60
C ALA A 234 11.39 -3.05 27.47
N LEU A 235 11.79 -3.49 26.26
CA LEU A 235 10.90 -3.67 25.11
C LEU A 235 9.91 -4.81 25.36
N GLU A 236 10.40 -5.96 25.84
CA GLU A 236 9.54 -7.10 26.17
C GLU A 236 8.45 -6.71 27.17
N LYS A 237 8.79 -5.92 28.20
CA LYS A 237 7.82 -5.43 29.19
C LYS A 237 6.76 -4.52 28.55
N GLN A 238 7.17 -3.58 27.69
CA GLN A 238 6.24 -2.66 27.03
C GLN A 238 5.27 -3.39 26.10
N VAL A 239 5.77 -4.37 25.34
CA VAL A 239 4.94 -5.18 24.44
C VAL A 239 4.04 -6.12 25.23
N ALA A 240 4.53 -6.71 26.33
CA ALA A 240 3.73 -7.54 27.23
C ALA A 240 2.54 -6.77 27.82
N GLU A 241 2.74 -5.55 28.31
CA GLU A 241 1.67 -4.70 28.87
C GLU A 241 0.57 -4.42 27.82
N LEU A 242 0.96 -4.20 26.57
CA LEU A 242 0.02 -4.03 25.46
C LEU A 242 -0.76 -5.32 25.17
N TRP A 243 -0.08 -6.46 25.13
CA TRP A 243 -0.72 -7.75 24.94
C TRP A 243 -1.69 -8.06 26.09
N GLN A 244 -1.30 -7.79 27.34
CA GLN A 244 -2.15 -7.98 28.51
C GLN A 244 -3.42 -7.11 28.42
N THR A 245 -3.28 -5.86 28.00
CA THR A 245 -4.41 -4.93 27.84
C THR A 245 -5.39 -5.41 26.77
N LEU A 246 -4.89 -5.94 25.65
CA LEU A 246 -5.72 -6.41 24.56
C LEU A 246 -6.36 -7.76 24.87
N LEU A 247 -5.55 -8.73 25.31
CA LEU A 247 -5.97 -10.11 25.57
C LEU A 247 -6.73 -10.26 26.89
N SER A 248 -6.63 -9.30 27.81
CA SER A 248 -7.17 -9.37 29.17
C SER A 248 -6.67 -10.60 29.95
N ARG A 249 -5.39 -10.99 29.73
CA ARG A 249 -4.75 -12.16 30.36
C ARG A 249 -3.31 -11.85 30.74
N ALA A 250 -2.74 -12.61 31.66
CA ALA A 250 -1.32 -12.54 31.97
C ALA A 250 -0.48 -13.03 30.78
N VAL A 251 0.54 -12.25 30.41
CA VAL A 251 1.44 -12.53 29.29
C VAL A 251 2.84 -12.74 29.84
N ALA A 252 3.46 -13.85 29.47
CA ALA A 252 4.85 -14.18 29.78
C ALA A 252 5.68 -14.20 28.49
N ARG A 253 7.01 -14.11 28.61
CA ARG A 253 7.97 -14.02 27.50
C ARG A 253 7.87 -15.14 26.44
N HIS A 254 7.40 -16.32 26.83
CA HIS A 254 7.26 -17.49 25.94
C HIS A 254 5.80 -17.74 25.54
N HIS A 255 4.89 -16.81 25.83
CA HIS A 255 3.53 -16.92 25.36
C HIS A 255 3.43 -16.49 23.90
N ASP A 256 2.66 -17.27 23.16
CA ASP A 256 2.25 -16.99 21.79
C ASP A 256 0.97 -16.14 21.78
N PHE A 257 0.97 -15.07 20.98
CA PHE A 257 -0.13 -14.12 20.89
C PHE A 257 -1.46 -14.78 20.49
N PHE A 258 -1.42 -15.69 19.51
CA PHE A 258 -2.61 -16.34 18.96
C PHE A 258 -3.07 -17.49 19.85
N ALA A 259 -2.14 -18.23 20.47
CA ALA A 259 -2.47 -19.27 21.45
C ALA A 259 -3.16 -18.71 22.70
N LEU A 260 -2.86 -17.45 23.07
CA LEU A 260 -3.56 -16.76 24.15
C LEU A 260 -4.97 -16.26 23.79
N GLY A 261 -5.40 -16.44 22.54
CA GLY A 261 -6.70 -16.01 22.03
C GLY A 261 -6.68 -14.70 21.25
N GLY A 262 -5.51 -14.20 20.84
CA GLY A 262 -5.39 -13.04 19.99
C GLY A 262 -5.92 -13.31 18.58
N ASP A 263 -6.68 -12.36 18.03
CA ASP A 263 -7.15 -12.41 16.64
C ASP A 263 -6.47 -11.32 15.78
N SER A 264 -6.75 -11.35 14.47
CA SER A 264 -6.19 -10.39 13.52
C SER A 264 -6.59 -8.94 13.79
N LEU A 265 -7.75 -8.68 14.40
CA LEU A 265 -8.19 -7.33 14.76
C LEU A 265 -7.40 -6.81 15.97
N MET A 266 -7.16 -7.67 16.97
CA MET A 266 -6.33 -7.38 18.13
C MET A 266 -4.87 -7.17 17.73
N ALA A 267 -4.35 -8.02 16.84
CA ALA A 267 -3.02 -7.89 16.27
C ALA A 267 -2.84 -6.57 15.49
N THR A 268 -3.82 -6.20 14.67
CA THR A 268 -3.80 -4.92 13.93
C THR A 268 -3.81 -3.72 14.89
N ARG A 269 -4.63 -3.76 15.94
CA ARG A 269 -4.67 -2.72 16.98
C ARG A 269 -3.34 -2.62 17.74
N MET A 270 -2.74 -3.75 18.07
CA MET A 270 -1.47 -3.85 18.76
C MET A 270 -0.33 -3.24 17.93
N VAL A 271 -0.23 -3.64 16.66
CA VAL A 271 0.75 -3.09 15.70
C VAL A 271 0.56 -1.58 15.54
N ALA A 272 -0.67 -1.09 15.41
CA ALA A 272 -0.94 0.34 15.32
C ALA A 272 -0.52 1.10 16.59
N GLN A 273 -0.68 0.51 17.78
CA GLN A 273 -0.28 1.11 19.05
C GLN A 273 1.25 1.11 19.25
N LEU A 274 1.94 0.05 18.84
CA LEU A 274 3.41 -0.01 18.85
C LEU A 274 4.02 1.05 17.94
N ASN A 275 3.50 1.17 16.71
CA ASN A 275 3.94 2.18 15.77
C ASN A 275 3.72 3.62 16.30
N ARG A 276 2.61 3.88 17.00
CA ARG A 276 2.37 5.18 17.68
C ARG A 276 3.34 5.47 18.84
N ARG A 277 3.90 4.43 19.46
CA ARG A 277 4.89 4.55 20.54
C ARG A 277 6.33 4.67 20.03
N GLY A 278 6.53 4.74 18.71
CA GLY A 278 7.85 4.91 18.10
C GLY A 278 8.66 3.60 17.96
N ILE A 279 8.04 2.45 18.22
CA ILE A 279 8.63 1.13 17.92
C ILE A 279 8.33 0.85 16.46
N ALA A 280 9.10 1.51 15.58
CA ALA A 280 8.95 1.41 14.14
C ALA A 280 9.50 0.06 13.63
N SER A 281 8.86 -0.50 12.60
CA SER A 281 9.01 -1.85 12.01
C SER A 281 8.07 -2.95 12.50
N ALA A 282 7.15 -2.68 13.45
CA ALA A 282 6.12 -3.65 13.78
C ALA A 282 5.08 -3.75 12.65
N SER A 283 4.96 -4.91 12.02
CA SER A 283 3.87 -5.24 11.10
C SER A 283 3.04 -6.43 11.59
N LEU A 284 1.84 -6.58 11.02
CA LEU A 284 1.00 -7.76 11.28
C LEU A 284 1.69 -9.03 10.79
N GLN A 285 2.43 -8.96 9.69
CA GLN A 285 3.19 -10.08 9.13
C GLN A 285 4.31 -10.52 10.08
N ASP A 286 5.01 -9.57 10.72
CA ASP A 286 6.05 -9.88 11.69
C ASP A 286 5.48 -10.60 12.91
N LEU A 287 4.31 -10.18 13.40
CA LEU A 287 3.64 -10.87 14.50
C LEU A 287 3.20 -12.28 14.12
N PHE A 288 2.75 -12.51 12.89
CA PHE A 288 2.42 -13.87 12.43
C PHE A 288 3.64 -14.77 12.31
N THR A 289 4.78 -14.20 11.95
CA THR A 289 6.04 -14.94 11.76
C THR A 289 6.75 -15.18 13.08
N HIS A 290 6.67 -14.21 14.00
CA HIS A 290 7.27 -14.21 15.33
C HIS A 290 6.17 -14.02 16.37
N SER A 291 5.32 -15.01 16.53
CA SER A 291 4.11 -14.92 17.36
C SER A 291 4.36 -15.03 18.86
N THR A 292 5.55 -15.47 19.27
CA THR A 292 5.98 -15.54 20.67
C THR A 292 6.56 -14.20 21.09
N LEU A 293 6.19 -13.71 22.29
CA LEU A 293 6.55 -12.37 22.76
C LEU A 293 8.05 -12.07 22.67
N SER A 294 8.90 -12.99 23.13
CA SER A 294 10.36 -12.83 23.08
C SER A 294 10.90 -12.80 21.64
N ASP A 295 10.42 -13.68 20.76
CA ASP A 295 10.83 -13.72 19.35
C ASP A 295 10.40 -12.46 18.60
N PHE A 296 9.18 -11.99 18.86
CA PHE A 296 8.67 -10.73 18.29
C PHE A 296 9.54 -9.54 18.71
N CYS A 297 9.87 -9.44 20.00
CA CYS A 297 10.69 -8.35 20.51
C CYS A 297 12.13 -8.42 19.98
N ALA A 298 12.70 -9.62 19.88
CA ALA A 298 14.03 -9.83 19.30
C ALA A 298 14.08 -9.40 17.82
N HIS A 299 13.03 -9.73 17.05
CA HIS A 299 12.90 -9.29 15.65
C HIS A 299 12.80 -7.77 15.53
N LEU A 300 11.93 -7.14 16.31
CA LEU A 300 11.80 -5.67 16.33
C LEU A 300 13.12 -4.98 16.70
N GLN A 301 13.87 -5.56 17.65
CA GLN A 301 15.17 -5.05 18.04
C GLN A 301 16.22 -5.21 16.94
N ALA A 302 16.25 -6.36 16.25
CA ALA A 302 17.14 -6.60 15.13
C ALA A 302 16.89 -5.63 13.97
N CYS A 303 15.62 -5.34 13.66
CA CYS A 303 15.23 -4.33 12.67
C CYS A 303 15.68 -2.92 13.06
N SER A 304 15.58 -2.55 14.34
CA SER A 304 16.04 -1.25 14.86
C SER A 304 17.56 -1.06 14.76
N LEU A 305 18.33 -2.13 15.04
CA LEU A 305 19.80 -2.12 14.96
C LEU A 305 20.31 -2.14 13.51
N ALA A 306 19.58 -2.76 12.58
CA ALA A 306 19.91 -2.77 11.15
C ALA A 306 19.80 -1.38 10.47
N GLU A 307 19.17 -0.41 11.14
CA GLU A 307 18.96 0.96 10.65
C GLU A 307 19.93 2.00 11.25
N GLU A 308 21.05 1.59 11.86
CA GLU A 308 22.03 2.54 12.39
C GLU A 308 22.71 3.38 11.29
N ASN A 309 22.89 4.67 11.60
CA ASN A 309 23.51 5.67 10.74
C ASN A 309 24.84 6.18 11.32
N PRO A 310 25.80 6.58 10.46
CA PRO A 310 25.79 6.46 9.00
C PRO A 310 26.28 5.08 8.51
N VAL A 311 25.78 4.62 7.36
CA VAL A 311 26.15 3.34 6.74
C VAL A 311 27.28 3.54 5.73
N PRO A 312 28.38 2.77 5.78
CA PRO A 312 29.41 2.84 4.76
C PRO A 312 28.91 2.24 3.43
N ILE A 313 28.91 3.04 2.36
CA ILE A 313 28.54 2.59 0.99
C ILE A 313 29.79 2.20 0.21
N CYS A 314 30.86 3.00 0.33
CA CYS A 314 32.14 2.76 -0.33
C CYS A 314 33.29 3.25 0.55
N GLN A 315 34.35 2.45 0.62
CA GLN A 315 35.61 2.79 1.27
C GLN A 315 36.60 3.19 0.16
N GLY A 316 36.62 4.47 -0.22
CA GLY A 316 37.58 5.01 -1.18
C GLY A 316 38.86 5.53 -0.50
N GLY A 317 39.89 5.82 -1.28
CA GLY A 317 41.20 6.25 -0.77
C GLY A 317 41.44 7.76 -0.68
N GLY A 318 40.44 8.59 -1.02
CA GLY A 318 40.56 10.05 -0.99
C GLY A 318 40.38 10.67 0.40
N ASP A 319 40.93 11.87 0.60
CA ASP A 319 40.91 12.61 1.88
C ASP A 319 39.55 13.23 2.23
N GLU A 320 38.66 13.40 1.25
CA GLU A 320 37.32 13.97 1.45
C GLU A 320 36.26 12.89 1.63
N THR A 321 35.36 13.07 2.60
CA THR A 321 34.25 12.14 2.85
C THR A 321 32.92 12.72 2.34
N LEU A 322 32.21 11.96 1.51
CA LEU A 322 30.87 12.31 1.02
C LEU A 322 29.79 11.66 1.89
N PHE A 323 28.92 12.47 2.50
CA PHE A 323 27.71 11.99 3.15
C PHE A 323 26.52 12.13 2.20
N VAL A 324 25.90 11.00 1.85
CA VAL A 324 24.71 10.97 1.00
C VAL A 324 23.47 10.69 1.83
N PHE A 325 22.41 11.44 1.56
CA PHE A 325 21.12 11.22 2.20
C PHE A 325 20.30 10.24 1.38
N HIS A 326 19.57 9.34 2.06
CA HIS A 326 18.64 8.44 1.41
C HIS A 326 17.70 9.14 0.43
N ALA A 327 17.24 8.39 -0.56
CA ALA A 327 16.13 8.82 -1.40
C ALA A 327 14.82 8.77 -0.60
N SER A 328 13.69 9.17 -1.19
CA SER A 328 12.41 9.21 -0.47
C SER A 328 11.94 7.84 0.07
N ASP A 329 12.54 6.74 -0.39
CA ASP A 329 12.32 5.36 0.06
C ASP A 329 13.06 5.00 1.36
N GLY A 330 13.86 5.92 1.91
CA GLY A 330 14.67 5.63 3.09
C GLY A 330 15.94 4.82 2.81
N ASP A 331 16.16 4.42 1.56
CA ASP A 331 17.29 3.60 1.15
C ASP A 331 18.39 4.46 0.48
N ILE A 332 19.62 3.97 0.56
CA ILE A 332 20.83 4.62 0.03
C ILE A 332 21.32 3.92 -1.25
N SER A 333 20.59 2.91 -1.73
CA SER A 333 20.96 2.06 -2.87
C SER A 333 21.12 2.82 -4.17
N ALA A 334 20.33 3.89 -4.34
CA ALA A 334 20.43 4.82 -5.48
C ALA A 334 21.83 5.44 -5.61
N TRP A 335 22.60 5.51 -4.52
CA TRP A 335 23.95 6.06 -4.52
C TRP A 335 25.04 5.03 -4.83
N LEU A 336 24.76 3.72 -4.84
CA LEU A 336 25.80 2.71 -5.10
C LEU A 336 26.54 2.92 -6.44
N PRO A 337 25.86 3.18 -7.58
CA PRO A 337 26.55 3.39 -8.85
C PRO A 337 27.47 4.61 -8.81
N LEU A 338 27.04 5.71 -8.16
CA LEU A 338 27.87 6.91 -8.00
C LEU A 338 29.04 6.63 -7.06
N ALA A 339 28.78 6.03 -5.89
CA ALA A 339 29.79 5.73 -4.89
C ALA A 339 30.91 4.84 -5.45
N ARG A 340 30.57 3.87 -6.31
CA ARG A 340 31.57 3.02 -7.01
C ARG A 340 32.40 3.78 -8.06
N ALA A 341 31.87 4.86 -8.62
CA ALA A 341 32.57 5.68 -9.60
C ALA A 341 33.47 6.75 -8.94
N LEU A 342 33.27 7.02 -7.65
CA LEU A 342 34.05 7.98 -6.88
C LEU A 342 35.22 7.27 -6.17
N ASN A 343 36.40 7.87 -6.18
CA ASN A 343 37.56 7.38 -5.42
C ASN A 343 37.65 8.05 -4.03
N MET A 344 36.56 8.05 -3.27
CA MET A 344 36.49 8.69 -1.94
C MET A 344 35.55 7.93 -1.00
N PRO A 345 35.71 8.05 0.33
CA PRO A 345 34.77 7.48 1.29
C PRO A 345 33.35 8.03 1.10
N VAL A 346 32.36 7.13 0.97
CA VAL A 346 30.95 7.50 0.85
C VAL A 346 30.14 6.84 1.97
N PHE A 347 29.47 7.66 2.76
CA PHE A 347 28.59 7.23 3.84
C PHE A 347 27.14 7.63 3.55
N GLY A 348 26.22 6.69 3.69
CA GLY A 348 24.79 6.89 3.53
C GLY A 348 24.08 7.10 4.85
N LEU A 349 23.13 8.03 4.86
CA LEU A 349 22.16 8.21 5.93
C LEU A 349 20.83 7.59 5.46
N GLN A 350 20.45 6.46 6.03
CA GLN A 350 19.23 5.71 5.72
C GLN A 350 18.08 6.03 6.70
N ALA A 351 16.84 5.89 6.23
CA ALA A 351 15.62 5.97 7.04
C ALA A 351 14.57 5.01 6.51
N LYS A 352 14.89 3.71 6.54
CA LYS A 352 14.00 2.65 6.04
C LYS A 352 12.70 2.54 6.87
N SER A 353 12.73 3.01 8.12
CA SER A 353 11.56 3.19 8.98
C SER A 353 11.25 4.68 9.25
N PRO A 354 10.60 5.41 8.32
CA PRO A 354 10.33 6.85 8.47
C PRO A 354 9.46 7.20 9.69
N GLN A 355 8.67 6.25 10.22
CA GLN A 355 7.84 6.41 11.42
C GLN A 355 8.67 6.55 12.71
N ARG A 356 9.96 6.16 12.70
CA ARG A 356 10.92 6.39 13.79
C ARG A 356 11.12 7.88 14.06
N PHE A 357 10.99 8.70 13.03
CA PHE A 357 11.21 10.13 13.10
C PHE A 357 9.88 10.84 13.32
N ALA A 358 9.54 11.06 14.60
CA ALA A 358 8.30 11.75 14.99
C ALA A 358 8.15 13.14 14.35
N THR A 359 9.27 13.81 14.04
CA THR A 359 9.31 15.08 13.30
C THR A 359 10.54 15.13 12.39
N LEU A 360 10.47 16.03 11.40
CA LEU A 360 11.59 16.35 10.51
C LEU A 360 12.84 16.81 11.29
N ASP A 361 12.64 17.64 12.30
CA ASP A 361 13.73 18.21 13.10
C ASP A 361 14.47 17.11 13.88
N ARG A 362 13.75 16.09 14.38
CA ARG A 362 14.37 14.94 15.04
C ARG A 362 15.25 14.12 14.08
N MET A 363 14.80 13.92 12.85
CA MET A 363 15.60 13.24 11.82
C MET A 363 16.89 14.03 11.53
N ILE A 364 16.78 15.35 11.42
CA ILE A 364 17.93 16.23 11.21
C ILE A 364 18.92 16.13 12.37
N ASP A 365 18.45 16.19 13.62
CA ASP A 365 19.31 16.09 14.80
C ASP A 365 20.07 14.77 14.85
N GLU A 366 19.40 13.66 14.54
CA GLU A 366 20.00 12.32 14.51
C GLU A 366 21.03 12.16 13.39
N TYR A 367 20.76 12.71 12.20
CA TYR A 367 21.71 12.73 11.09
C TYR A 367 22.93 13.57 11.41
N VAL A 368 22.75 14.76 11.99
CA VAL A 368 23.85 15.62 12.42
C VAL A 368 24.72 14.93 13.47
N ALA A 369 24.09 14.28 14.47
CA ALA A 369 24.82 13.52 15.47
C ALA A 369 25.62 12.36 14.86
N SER A 370 25.03 11.65 13.90
CA SER A 370 25.65 10.52 13.20
C SER A 370 26.81 10.95 12.31
N ILE A 371 26.65 12.03 11.54
CA ILE A 371 27.72 12.65 10.75
C ILE A 371 28.87 13.08 11.67
N ARG A 372 28.58 13.75 12.79
CA ARG A 372 29.62 14.24 13.73
C ARG A 372 30.35 13.12 14.46
N ARG A 373 29.68 11.99 14.72
CA ARG A 373 30.35 10.78 15.24
C ARG A 373 31.37 10.23 14.24
N GLN A 374 31.04 10.26 12.95
CA GLN A 374 31.93 9.78 11.88
C GLN A 374 33.04 10.80 11.52
N GLN A 375 32.69 12.08 11.45
CA GLN A 375 33.60 13.19 11.15
C GLN A 375 33.33 14.36 12.11
N PRO A 376 34.13 14.54 13.18
CA PRO A 376 33.87 15.57 14.20
C PRO A 376 34.02 17.02 13.72
N HIS A 377 34.82 17.25 12.67
CA HIS A 377 35.18 18.58 12.19
C HIS A 377 35.04 18.68 10.66
N GLY A 378 34.56 19.83 10.17
CA GLY A 378 34.43 20.09 8.74
C GLY A 378 35.78 20.33 8.04
N PRO A 379 35.79 20.48 6.71
CA PRO A 379 34.63 20.69 5.83
C PRO A 379 33.79 19.42 5.62
N TYR A 380 32.46 19.59 5.52
CA TYR A 380 31.53 18.50 5.22
C TYR A 380 31.07 18.57 3.77
N VAL A 381 31.07 17.42 3.08
CA VAL A 381 30.56 17.30 1.71
C VAL A 381 29.27 16.48 1.72
N PHE A 382 28.21 17.02 1.14
CA PHE A 382 26.88 16.43 1.14
C PHE A 382 26.36 16.15 -0.26
N GLY A 383 25.72 15.00 -0.45
CA GLY A 383 24.99 14.63 -1.65
C GLY A 383 23.52 14.31 -1.33
N GLY A 384 22.57 14.88 -2.09
CA GLY A 384 21.15 14.66 -1.86
C GLY A 384 20.34 14.79 -3.15
N LEU A 385 19.26 14.01 -3.26
CA LEU A 385 18.28 14.14 -4.34
C LEU A 385 17.31 15.31 -4.08
N VAL A 386 16.57 15.74 -5.10
CA VAL A 386 15.82 17.03 -5.16
C VAL A 386 14.90 17.30 -3.95
N VAL A 387 14.26 16.27 -3.38
CA VAL A 387 13.37 16.41 -2.20
C VAL A 387 14.16 16.73 -0.93
N MET A 388 15.45 16.41 -0.88
CA MET A 388 16.33 16.51 0.28
C MET A 388 17.19 17.80 0.29
N ALA A 389 17.26 18.52 -0.84
CA ALA A 389 17.86 19.86 -0.90
C ALA A 389 17.15 20.87 0.04
N LEU A 390 15.90 20.58 0.44
CA LEU A 390 15.14 21.33 1.44
C LEU A 390 15.63 21.10 2.87
N PHE A 391 16.18 19.92 3.19
CA PHE A 391 16.72 19.60 4.53
C PHE A 391 18.00 20.40 4.82
N LEU A 392 18.93 20.42 3.87
CA LEU A 392 20.18 21.18 3.96
C LEU A 392 19.92 22.70 4.09
N ARG A 393 18.79 23.21 3.58
CA ARG A 393 18.37 24.60 3.72
C ARG A 393 17.72 24.93 5.08
N ARG A 394 17.16 23.94 5.77
CA ARG A 394 16.36 24.15 7.00
C ARG A 394 17.15 23.91 8.28
N ALA A 395 18.22 23.12 8.22
CA ALA A 395 19.16 22.96 9.34
C ALA A 395 19.87 24.29 9.67
N PRO A 396 19.94 24.71 10.95
CA PRO A 396 20.55 25.98 11.33
C PRO A 396 22.01 26.06 10.85
N ARG A 397 22.46 27.22 10.34
CA ARG A 397 23.88 27.42 9.94
C ARG A 397 24.87 27.12 11.08
N SER A 398 24.46 27.30 12.34
CA SER A 398 25.22 26.96 13.55
C SER A 398 25.39 25.46 13.78
N ALA A 399 24.60 24.60 13.12
CA ALA A 399 24.79 23.15 13.12
C ALA A 399 25.99 22.73 12.24
N TRP A 400 26.40 23.58 11.28
CA TRP A 400 27.40 23.25 10.27
C TRP A 400 28.71 24.05 10.40
N MET A 401 28.72 25.12 11.19
CA MET A 401 29.93 25.91 11.50
C MET A 401 30.46 25.61 12.90
N PRO A 402 31.79 25.67 13.12
CA PRO A 402 32.33 25.71 14.48
C PRO A 402 31.75 26.92 15.21
N LYS A 403 31.49 26.81 16.53
CA LYS A 403 31.28 27.99 17.37
C LYS A 403 32.45 28.93 17.14
N ALA A 404 32.20 30.07 16.49
CA ALA A 404 33.22 31.05 16.18
C ALA A 404 33.93 31.48 17.47
N SER A 405 35.16 31.02 17.65
CA SER A 405 36.13 31.83 18.38
C SER A 405 36.35 33.09 17.55
N ARG A 406 36.19 34.23 18.22
CA ARG A 406 36.51 35.56 17.70
C ARG A 406 37.84 35.51 16.94
N TYR A 407 37.88 35.92 15.68
CA TYR A 407 38.81 36.89 15.10
C TYR A 407 38.43 37.07 13.62
N GLY A 408 38.01 38.28 13.27
CA GLY A 408 37.42 38.61 11.97
C GLY A 408 38.46 38.94 10.91
N TRP A 409 38.11 38.74 9.64
CA TRP A 409 38.69 39.34 8.42
C TRP A 409 37.54 39.36 7.37
N ARG A 410 37.26 40.48 6.67
CA ARG A 410 37.91 40.96 5.42
C ARG A 410 37.91 39.95 4.29
#